data_AF-A0A3D4PC65-F1
#
_entry.id   AF-A0A3D4PC65-F1
#
_cell.length_a   1.000
_cell.length_b   1.000
_cell.length_c   1.000
_cell.angle_alpha   90.00
_cell.angle_beta   90.00
_cell.angle_gamma   90.00
#
_symmetry.space_group_name_H-M   'P 1'
#
loop_
_entity.id
_entity.type
_entity.pdbx_description
1 polymer ?
#
loop_
_entity_poly.entity_id
_entity_poly.type
_entity_poly.pdbx_seq_one_letter_code
_entity_poly.pdbx_strand_id
1 'polypeptide(L)'
;MISYKTVWEFMKIPTWITKHPLIVQFVLITTLLISFVLGYFYPSYREIQAINSFKEIHPDCHVYIKTTQTAPDWVFDLLQKVKLEKYASRIWRMEIHGVFNSSRKLTSEFELDLLPSFQKLRILSVSGCFLNSNSMSNLSQLKHLMQLRMERCEILDDGSLTLHNLESLKEFYSNYLMLKKVDLKNLPRLKTLDLKNARIGDELIDQLSPVSGSLTSLGIANSNISDEGLKKLHHLTKLEFVDLRFTRSSATGHPNFTWEGVTQLKSHPTLENVGISSTFDAEILKKIKAEVPRFVTRWDAPVRPEERERRILEVESNHKLERN
;
A
#
# COMPACT_ATOMS: atom_id res chain seq x y z
N MET A 1 -0.41 -13.31 60.01
CA MET A 1 -0.02 -14.67 59.57
C MET A 1 -1.30 -15.49 59.38
N ILE A 2 -1.87 -15.48 58.18
CA ILE A 2 -2.99 -16.37 57.85
C ILE A 2 -2.36 -17.74 57.58
N SER A 3 -2.67 -18.70 58.45
CA SER A 3 -2.16 -20.07 58.38
C SER A 3 -2.51 -20.70 57.03
N TYR A 4 -1.52 -21.29 56.35
CA TYR A 4 -1.70 -22.07 55.11
C TYR A 4 -2.70 -23.23 55.26
N LYS A 5 -3.11 -23.57 56.49
CA LYS A 5 -4.06 -24.64 56.81
C LYS A 5 -5.50 -24.29 56.43
N THR A 6 -5.89 -23.01 56.42
CA THR A 6 -7.30 -22.60 56.19
C THR A 6 -7.70 -22.55 54.72
N VAL A 7 -6.74 -22.50 53.78
CA VAL A 7 -7.02 -22.47 52.33
C VAL A 7 -7.36 -23.87 51.80
N TRP A 8 -6.81 -24.92 52.41
CA TRP A 8 -7.07 -26.31 52.00
C TRP A 8 -8.43 -26.85 52.47
N GLU A 9 -8.96 -26.38 53.61
CA GLU A 9 -10.27 -26.85 54.11
C GLU A 9 -11.47 -26.31 53.32
N PHE A 10 -11.33 -25.19 52.62
CA PHE A 10 -12.37 -24.62 51.75
C PHE A 10 -12.39 -25.21 50.34
N MET A 11 -11.32 -25.89 49.90
CA MET A 11 -11.28 -26.68 48.66
C MET A 11 -11.54 -28.16 48.93
N LYS A 12 -12.67 -28.48 49.59
CA LYS A 12 -13.17 -29.87 49.61
C LYS A 12 -13.64 -30.22 48.20
N ILE A 13 -12.74 -30.78 47.39
CA ILE A 13 -13.09 -31.42 46.12
C ILE A 13 -14.11 -32.52 46.46
N PRO A 14 -15.34 -32.45 45.93
CA PRO A 14 -16.37 -33.44 46.23
C PRO A 14 -15.86 -34.88 46.02
N THR A 15 -16.13 -35.79 46.95
CA THR A 15 -15.60 -37.17 46.95
C THR A 15 -16.06 -38.03 45.76
N TRP A 16 -17.04 -37.57 44.98
CA TRP A 16 -17.43 -38.21 43.72
C TRP A 16 -16.43 -37.91 42.58
N ILE A 17 -15.73 -36.78 42.63
CA ILE A 17 -14.72 -36.37 41.65
C ILE A 17 -13.48 -37.27 41.77
N THR A 18 -13.09 -37.67 42.98
CA THR A 18 -11.97 -38.60 43.20
C THR A 18 -12.26 -40.05 42.79
N LYS A 19 -13.55 -40.43 42.64
CA LYS A 19 -13.98 -41.76 42.19
C LYS A 19 -14.06 -41.93 40.67
N HIS A 20 -13.98 -40.84 39.91
CA HIS A 20 -14.09 -40.87 38.46
C HIS A 20 -12.94 -40.08 37.80
N PRO A 21 -11.69 -40.58 37.87
CA PRO A 21 -10.49 -39.87 37.38
C PRO A 21 -10.58 -39.48 35.90
N LEU A 22 -11.29 -40.25 35.09
CA LEU A 22 -11.55 -39.94 33.68
C LEU A 22 -12.44 -38.70 33.50
N ILE A 23 -13.42 -38.48 34.38
CA ILE A 23 -14.28 -37.28 34.35
C ILE A 23 -13.46 -36.04 34.72
N VAL A 24 -12.57 -36.16 35.71
CA VAL A 24 -11.69 -35.06 36.14
C VAL A 24 -10.72 -34.69 35.02
N GLN A 25 -10.09 -35.69 34.41
CA GLN A 25 -9.20 -35.48 33.26
C GLN A 25 -9.94 -34.86 32.09
N PHE A 26 -11.15 -35.32 31.79
CA PHE A 26 -11.98 -34.74 30.74
C PHE A 26 -12.33 -33.27 31.01
N VAL A 27 -12.74 -32.92 32.23
CA VAL A 27 -13.03 -31.52 32.61
C VAL A 27 -11.76 -30.64 32.53
N LEU A 28 -10.61 -31.14 32.97
CA LEU A 28 -9.34 -30.42 32.85
C LEU A 28 -8.91 -30.22 31.39
N ILE A 29 -9.03 -31.26 30.57
CA ILE A 29 -8.67 -31.20 29.14
C ILE A 29 -9.60 -30.24 28.40
N THR A 30 -10.91 -30.32 28.65
CA THR A 30 -11.90 -29.43 28.03
C THR A 30 -11.73 -27.98 28.47
N THR A 31 -11.49 -27.70 29.76
CA THR A 31 -11.22 -26.34 30.24
C THR A 31 -9.92 -25.76 29.69
N LEU A 32 -8.86 -26.56 29.59
CA LEU A 32 -7.61 -26.14 28.93
C LEU A 32 -7.80 -25.90 27.43
N LEU A 33 -8.57 -26.75 26.73
CA LEU A 33 -8.93 -26.57 25.33
C LEU A 33 -9.76 -25.30 25.12
N ILE A 34 -10.78 -25.07 25.95
CA ILE A 34 -11.61 -23.86 25.90
C ILE A 34 -10.75 -22.62 26.20
N SER A 35 -9.89 -22.67 27.21
CA SER A 35 -8.98 -21.56 27.55
C SER A 35 -7.98 -21.28 26.44
N PHE A 36 -7.43 -22.31 25.79
CA PHE A 36 -6.56 -22.19 24.63
C PHE A 36 -7.33 -21.59 23.44
N VAL A 37 -8.53 -22.08 23.16
CA VAL A 37 -9.37 -21.59 22.06
C VAL A 37 -9.78 -20.14 22.27
N LEU A 38 -10.24 -19.79 23.48
CA LEU A 38 -10.62 -18.43 23.82
C LEU A 38 -9.40 -17.50 23.95
N GLY A 39 -8.26 -17.97 24.44
CA GLY A 39 -7.06 -17.14 24.56
C GLY A 39 -6.40 -16.85 23.22
N TYR A 40 -6.34 -17.86 22.35
CA TYR A 40 -5.60 -17.79 21.10
C TYR A 40 -6.47 -17.35 19.92
N PHE A 41 -7.71 -17.84 19.80
CA PHE A 41 -8.56 -17.59 18.63
C PHE A 41 -9.62 -16.48 18.82
N TYR A 42 -10.10 -16.23 20.04
CA TYR A 42 -11.09 -15.15 20.31
C TYR A 42 -10.63 -13.74 19.88
N PRO A 43 -9.34 -13.35 20.03
CA PRO A 43 -8.88 -12.06 19.52
C PRO A 43 -9.00 -11.95 18.00
N SER A 44 -8.64 -13.01 17.27
CA SER A 44 -8.73 -13.09 15.81
C SER A 44 -10.20 -13.13 15.34
N TYR A 45 -11.10 -13.77 16.10
CA TYR A 45 -12.53 -13.73 15.84
C TYR A 45 -13.09 -12.29 15.84
N ARG A 46 -12.81 -11.55 16.92
CA ARG A 46 -13.33 -10.18 17.08
C ARG A 46 -12.76 -9.23 16.04
N GLU A 47 -11.54 -9.49 15.58
CA GLU A 47 -10.91 -8.78 14.47
C GLU A 47 -11.68 -9.00 13.15
N ILE A 48 -12.09 -10.24 12.83
CA ILE A 48 -12.91 -10.54 11.65
C ILE A 48 -14.29 -9.88 11.74
N GLN A 49 -14.96 -9.94 12.90
CA GLN A 49 -16.25 -9.27 13.08
C GLN A 49 -16.14 -7.76 12.90
N ALA A 50 -15.08 -7.16 13.42
CA ALA A 50 -14.83 -5.75 13.25
C ALA A 50 -14.58 -5.38 11.78
N ILE A 51 -13.76 -6.17 11.07
CA ILE A 51 -13.53 -6.03 9.62
C ILE A 51 -14.87 -6.11 8.87
N ASN A 52 -15.74 -7.05 9.24
CA ASN A 52 -17.06 -7.19 8.64
C ASN A 52 -17.98 -6.02 8.97
N SER A 53 -17.94 -5.47 10.19
CA SER A 53 -18.67 -4.24 10.53
C SER A 53 -18.14 -3.02 9.76
N PHE A 54 -16.84 -2.93 9.49
CA PHE A 54 -16.30 -1.89 8.62
C PHE A 54 -16.81 -2.04 7.17
N LYS A 55 -16.89 -3.27 6.66
CA LYS A 55 -17.53 -3.57 5.37
C LYS A 55 -19.03 -3.22 5.37
N GLU A 56 -19.75 -3.44 6.48
CA GLU A 56 -21.17 -3.06 6.63
C GLU A 56 -21.36 -1.52 6.56
N ILE A 57 -20.43 -0.74 7.12
CA ILE A 57 -20.48 0.75 7.09
C ILE A 57 -20.19 1.30 5.68
N HIS A 58 -19.40 0.58 4.89
CA HIS A 58 -19.03 1.00 3.54
C HIS A 58 -19.50 -0.02 2.48
N PRO A 59 -20.82 -0.15 2.25
CA PRO A 59 -21.37 -1.13 1.32
C PRO A 59 -20.90 -0.92 -0.12
N ASP A 60 -20.53 0.31 -0.46
CA ASP A 60 -20.04 0.71 -1.79
C ASP A 60 -18.54 0.48 -1.97
N CYS A 61 -17.87 -0.22 -1.05
CA CYS A 61 -16.44 -0.50 -1.11
C CYS A 61 -16.15 -1.97 -0.81
N HIS A 62 -15.36 -2.61 -1.67
CA HIS A 62 -14.74 -3.89 -1.36
C HIS A 62 -13.48 -3.65 -0.54
N VAL A 63 -13.56 -3.93 0.77
CA VAL A 63 -12.44 -3.77 1.70
C VAL A 63 -11.79 -5.12 1.99
N TYR A 64 -10.50 -5.25 1.71
CA TYR A 64 -9.68 -6.40 2.05
C TYR A 64 -8.66 -6.00 3.13
N ILE A 65 -8.65 -6.72 4.25
CA ILE A 65 -7.78 -6.42 5.39
C ILE A 65 -6.94 -7.67 5.68
N LYS A 66 -5.61 -7.50 5.74
CA LYS A 66 -4.69 -8.56 6.17
C LYS A 66 -4.14 -8.24 7.57
N THR A 67 -4.19 -9.25 8.43
CA THR A 67 -3.83 -9.17 9.85
C THR A 67 -2.57 -10.01 10.11
N THR A 68 -2.06 -10.01 11.34
CA THR A 68 -0.84 -10.75 11.72
C THR A 68 -1.09 -12.22 12.12
N GLN A 69 -2.34 -12.68 12.18
CA GLN A 69 -2.68 -14.08 12.52
C GLN A 69 -3.84 -14.60 11.66
N THR A 70 -3.63 -15.73 10.97
CA THR A 70 -4.66 -16.50 10.31
C THR A 70 -5.12 -17.64 11.23
N ALA A 71 -6.42 -17.80 11.42
CA ALA A 71 -6.99 -18.92 12.15
C ALA A 71 -8.15 -19.54 11.35
N PRO A 72 -8.53 -20.80 11.60
CA PRO A 72 -9.50 -21.54 10.78
C PRO A 72 -10.93 -21.00 10.88
N ASP A 73 -11.64 -20.98 9.74
CA ASP A 73 -12.95 -20.32 9.60
C ASP A 73 -14.03 -20.83 10.58
N TRP A 74 -14.04 -22.13 10.89
CA TRP A 74 -15.04 -22.77 11.75
C TRP A 74 -15.00 -22.30 13.22
N VAL A 75 -13.87 -21.76 13.69
CA VAL A 75 -13.73 -21.24 15.08
C VAL A 75 -14.53 -19.94 15.25
N PHE A 76 -14.83 -19.27 14.14
CA PHE A 76 -15.42 -17.94 14.12
C PHE A 76 -16.96 -17.95 14.12
N ASP A 77 -17.63 -19.07 13.91
CA ASP A 77 -19.09 -19.08 13.90
C ASP A 77 -19.72 -18.92 15.31
N LEU A 78 -18.93 -18.88 16.38
CA LEU A 78 -19.39 -19.04 17.76
C LEU A 78 -19.51 -17.74 18.62
N LEU A 79 -19.11 -16.54 18.16
CA LEU A 79 -18.61 -15.52 19.14
C LEU A 79 -19.08 -14.03 19.10
N GLN A 80 -20.12 -13.56 18.41
CA GLN A 80 -20.67 -12.15 18.36
C GLN A 80 -19.82 -10.82 18.48
N LYS A 81 -20.37 -9.74 17.87
CA LYS A 81 -19.80 -8.46 17.35
C LYS A 81 -18.99 -7.52 18.28
N VAL A 82 -17.96 -6.85 17.74
CA VAL A 82 -17.14 -5.77 18.37
C VAL A 82 -16.59 -4.72 17.37
N LYS A 83 -16.37 -3.47 17.85
CA LYS A 83 -15.81 -2.31 17.10
C LYS A 83 -14.32 -2.45 16.69
N LEU A 84 -13.99 -1.96 15.48
CA LEU A 84 -12.69 -2.07 14.79
C LEU A 84 -11.51 -1.31 15.41
N GLU A 85 -11.78 -0.19 16.10
CA GLU A 85 -10.74 0.62 16.76
C GLU A 85 -9.87 -0.20 17.72
N LYS A 86 -10.47 -1.18 18.41
CA LYS A 86 -9.76 -2.04 19.38
C LYS A 86 -8.71 -2.95 18.73
N TYR A 87 -8.83 -3.23 17.44
CA TYR A 87 -7.97 -4.17 16.69
C TYR A 87 -7.07 -3.49 15.67
N ALA A 88 -7.23 -2.18 15.48
CA ALA A 88 -6.48 -1.41 14.52
C ALA A 88 -4.94 -1.52 14.70
N SER A 89 -4.49 -1.82 15.92
CA SER A 89 -3.08 -2.08 16.26
C SER A 89 -2.50 -3.41 15.74
N ARG A 90 -3.30 -4.28 15.11
CA ARG A 90 -2.87 -5.57 14.51
C ARG A 90 -2.86 -5.53 12.98
N ILE A 91 -3.56 -4.57 12.39
CA ILE A 91 -3.69 -4.45 10.94
C ILE A 91 -2.42 -3.79 10.39
N TRP A 92 -1.76 -4.48 9.46
CA TRP A 92 -0.52 -4.00 8.83
C TRP A 92 -0.67 -3.80 7.31
N ARG A 93 -1.71 -4.39 6.69
CA ARG A 93 -2.06 -4.15 5.29
C ARG A 93 -3.57 -4.02 5.11
N MET A 94 -3.96 -3.01 4.37
CA MET A 94 -5.36 -2.71 4.05
C MET A 94 -5.47 -2.34 2.57
N GLU A 95 -6.48 -2.89 1.91
CA GLU A 95 -6.84 -2.57 0.54
C GLU A 95 -8.32 -2.19 0.50
N ILE A 96 -8.61 -1.05 -0.10
CA ILE A 96 -9.95 -0.48 -0.21
C ILE A 96 -10.19 -0.26 -1.69
N HIS A 97 -11.25 -0.87 -2.22
CA HIS A 97 -11.63 -0.71 -3.62
C HIS A 97 -13.04 -0.13 -3.69
N GLY A 98 -13.17 1.11 -4.12
CA GLY A 98 -14.44 1.77 -4.38
C GLY A 98 -15.18 1.11 -5.55
N VAL A 99 -16.48 0.94 -5.39
CA VAL A 99 -17.37 0.43 -6.43
C VAL A 99 -17.93 1.61 -7.22
N PHE A 100 -17.67 1.65 -8.52
CA PHE A 100 -18.22 2.68 -9.41
C PHE A 100 -19.57 2.23 -9.98
N ASN A 101 -20.56 3.13 -10.00
CA ASN A 101 -21.73 2.94 -10.84
C ASN A 101 -21.40 3.22 -12.33
N SER A 102 -22.32 2.85 -13.23
CA SER A 102 -22.20 3.00 -14.68
C SER A 102 -21.90 4.44 -15.14
N SER A 103 -22.21 5.43 -14.30
CA SER A 103 -22.05 6.85 -14.55
C SER A 103 -20.75 7.43 -13.97
N ARG A 104 -19.90 6.60 -13.33
CA ARG A 104 -18.71 7.03 -12.58
C ARG A 104 -19.00 8.13 -11.54
N LYS A 105 -20.23 8.19 -11.04
CA LYS A 105 -20.63 9.11 -9.96
C LYS A 105 -20.59 8.39 -8.63
N LEU A 106 -20.09 9.06 -7.60
CA LEU A 106 -20.19 8.59 -6.22
C LEU A 106 -21.64 8.28 -5.85
N THR A 107 -21.83 7.21 -5.09
CA THR A 107 -23.05 6.91 -4.34
C THR A 107 -22.97 7.45 -2.90
N SER A 108 -21.76 7.64 -2.33
CA SER A 108 -21.54 8.33 -1.03
C SER A 108 -20.09 8.80 -0.83
N GLU A 109 -19.87 9.88 -0.06
CA GLU A 109 -18.53 10.30 0.38
C GLU A 109 -17.87 9.19 1.21
N PHE A 110 -16.69 8.72 0.79
CA PHE A 110 -15.95 7.68 1.51
C PHE A 110 -15.00 8.34 2.51
N GLU A 111 -15.46 8.49 3.76
CA GLU A 111 -14.67 9.10 4.83
C GLU A 111 -13.67 8.10 5.43
N LEU A 112 -12.38 8.42 5.31
CA LEU A 112 -11.25 7.65 5.86
C LEU A 112 -11.02 7.91 7.36
N ASP A 113 -12.06 8.23 8.13
CA ASP A 113 -11.97 8.74 9.51
C ASP A 113 -11.36 7.75 10.51
N LEU A 114 -11.48 6.46 10.22
CA LEU A 114 -10.86 5.42 11.05
C LEU A 114 -9.39 5.16 10.71
N LEU A 115 -8.87 5.72 9.61
CA LEU A 115 -7.47 5.49 9.21
C LEU A 115 -6.46 5.79 10.32
N PRO A 116 -6.57 6.91 11.07
CA PRO A 116 -5.65 7.21 12.16
C PRO A 116 -5.59 6.14 13.25
N SER A 117 -6.59 5.26 13.37
CA SER A 117 -6.54 4.18 14.35
C SER A 117 -5.54 3.07 13.98
N PHE A 118 -5.22 2.89 12.68
CA PHE A 118 -4.34 1.81 12.20
C PHE A 118 -2.85 2.17 12.31
N GLN A 119 -2.39 2.43 13.53
CA GLN A 119 -1.02 2.87 13.81
C GLN A 119 0.06 1.86 13.40
N LYS A 120 -0.28 0.60 13.13
CA LYS A 120 0.67 -0.40 12.61
C LYS A 120 0.57 -0.63 11.10
N LEU A 121 -0.27 0.11 10.39
CA LEU A 121 -0.45 -0.01 8.96
C LEU A 121 0.87 0.30 8.23
N ARG A 122 1.31 -0.64 7.39
CA ARG A 122 2.53 -0.53 6.57
C ARG A 122 2.20 -0.43 5.09
N ILE A 123 1.12 -1.05 4.66
CA ILE A 123 0.69 -1.06 3.26
C ILE A 123 -0.77 -0.63 3.20
N LEU A 124 -1.04 0.44 2.46
CA LEU A 124 -2.39 0.89 2.15
C LEU A 124 -2.56 0.98 0.65
N SER A 125 -3.57 0.29 0.12
CA SER A 125 -4.04 0.46 -1.24
C SER A 125 -5.43 1.02 -1.21
N VAL A 126 -5.64 2.15 -1.87
CA VAL A 126 -6.97 2.69 -2.15
C VAL A 126 -7.15 2.72 -3.66
N SER A 127 -8.26 2.19 -4.15
CA SER A 127 -8.58 2.21 -5.56
C SER A 127 -10.00 2.70 -5.75
N GLY A 128 -10.23 3.50 -6.78
CA GLY A 128 -11.56 4.02 -7.10
C GLY A 128 -12.25 4.83 -6.00
N CYS A 129 -11.47 5.47 -5.14
CA CYS A 129 -11.98 6.31 -4.07
C CYS A 129 -11.92 7.79 -4.46
N PHE A 130 -12.83 8.58 -3.91
CA PHE A 130 -12.77 10.03 -3.98
C PHE A 130 -12.21 10.55 -2.66
N LEU A 131 -11.16 11.36 -2.75
CA LEU A 131 -10.36 11.77 -1.61
C LEU A 131 -10.47 13.29 -1.46
N ASN A 132 -10.89 13.72 -0.27
CA ASN A 132 -10.95 15.13 0.13
C ASN A 132 -9.83 15.45 1.15
N SER A 133 -9.80 16.69 1.62
CA SER A 133 -8.77 17.22 2.52
C SER A 133 -8.78 16.50 3.85
N ASN A 134 -9.96 16.10 4.33
CA ASN A 134 -10.08 15.28 5.53
C ASN A 134 -9.43 13.91 5.34
N SER A 135 -9.69 13.26 4.21
CA SER A 135 -9.06 11.99 3.83
C SER A 135 -7.53 12.10 3.76
N MET A 136 -7.00 13.18 3.16
CA MET A 136 -5.56 13.46 3.07
C MET A 136 -4.94 13.73 4.45
N SER A 137 -5.64 14.47 5.31
CA SER A 137 -5.23 14.72 6.70
C SER A 137 -5.13 13.41 7.47
N ASN A 138 -6.15 12.55 7.37
CA ASN A 138 -6.19 11.24 8.04
C ASN A 138 -5.09 10.30 7.54
N LEU A 139 -4.85 10.27 6.22
CA LEU A 139 -3.71 9.54 5.64
C LEU A 139 -2.39 10.00 6.24
N SER A 140 -2.17 11.31 6.38
CA SER A 140 -0.93 11.92 6.88
C SER A 140 -0.60 11.57 8.34
N GLN A 141 -1.57 11.02 9.09
CA GLN A 141 -1.34 10.53 10.46
C GLN A 141 -0.70 9.12 10.51
N LEU A 142 -0.63 8.42 9.37
CA LEU A 142 -0.07 7.07 9.27
C LEU A 142 1.47 7.08 9.19
N LYS A 143 2.14 7.58 10.24
CA LYS A 143 3.62 7.74 10.31
C LYS A 143 4.44 6.48 10.02
N HIS A 144 3.79 5.34 10.15
CA HIS A 144 4.34 4.00 10.01
C HIS A 144 4.11 3.37 8.63
N LEU A 145 3.32 4.03 7.77
CA LEU A 145 3.04 3.57 6.42
C LEU A 145 4.35 3.53 5.62
N MET A 146 4.61 2.39 4.97
CA MET A 146 5.79 2.16 4.14
C MET A 146 5.45 2.20 2.66
N GLN A 147 4.23 1.78 2.31
CA GLN A 147 3.74 1.73 0.95
C GLN A 147 2.32 2.28 0.87
N LEU A 148 2.11 3.20 -0.08
CA LEU A 148 0.81 3.76 -0.40
C LEU A 148 0.52 3.55 -1.88
N ARG A 149 -0.68 3.07 -2.20
CA ARG A 149 -1.16 2.91 -3.56
C ARG A 149 -2.48 3.63 -3.73
N MET A 150 -2.59 4.41 -4.80
CA MET A 150 -3.79 5.14 -5.19
C MET A 150 -4.10 4.87 -6.66
N GLU A 151 -5.05 3.98 -6.95
CA GLU A 151 -5.40 3.65 -8.33
C GLU A 151 -6.76 4.21 -8.70
N ARG A 152 -6.83 5.01 -9.77
CA ARG A 152 -8.10 5.59 -10.26
C ARG A 152 -8.87 6.35 -9.18
N CYS A 153 -8.16 6.99 -8.25
CA CYS A 153 -8.77 7.87 -7.27
C CYS A 153 -8.94 9.29 -7.86
N GLU A 154 -9.86 10.05 -7.30
CA GLU A 154 -10.08 11.45 -7.66
C GLU A 154 -9.89 12.33 -6.42
N ILE A 155 -9.11 13.40 -6.53
CA ILE A 155 -8.90 14.35 -5.42
C ILE A 155 -9.88 15.51 -5.62
N LEU A 156 -10.85 15.63 -4.72
CA LEU A 156 -12.04 16.46 -4.92
C LEU A 156 -11.81 17.97 -4.75
N ASP A 157 -10.95 18.39 -3.81
CA ASP A 157 -10.91 19.80 -3.40
C ASP A 157 -10.25 20.69 -4.47
N ASP A 158 -8.93 20.72 -4.51
CA ASP A 158 -8.14 21.53 -5.43
C ASP A 158 -7.29 20.68 -6.38
N GLY A 159 -7.33 19.36 -6.24
CA GLY A 159 -6.45 18.43 -6.94
C GLY A 159 -5.03 18.39 -6.38
N SER A 160 -4.80 18.89 -5.16
CA SER A 160 -3.51 18.82 -4.47
C SER A 160 -3.38 17.51 -3.69
N LEU A 161 -2.42 16.68 -4.09
CA LEU A 161 -2.03 15.51 -3.31
C LEU A 161 -1.11 15.95 -2.17
N THR A 162 -1.53 15.74 -0.93
CA THR A 162 -0.78 16.12 0.25
C THR A 162 -0.38 14.86 1.03
N LEU A 163 0.91 14.53 1.03
CA LEU A 163 1.48 13.36 1.72
C LEU A 163 2.54 13.82 2.72
N HIS A 164 2.17 14.65 3.69
CA HIS A 164 3.13 15.14 4.68
C HIS A 164 3.27 14.17 5.86
N ASN A 165 4.44 14.19 6.52
CA ASN A 165 4.71 13.46 7.78
C ASN A 165 4.58 11.93 7.71
N LEU A 166 4.57 11.33 6.52
CA LEU A 166 4.69 9.87 6.35
C LEU A 166 6.16 9.46 6.40
N GLU A 167 6.78 9.64 7.57
CA GLU A 167 8.23 9.50 7.77
C GLU A 167 8.80 8.12 7.38
N SER A 168 7.95 7.08 7.42
CA SER A 168 8.31 5.70 7.04
C SER A 168 8.06 5.36 5.57
N LEU A 169 7.41 6.26 4.80
CA LEU A 169 6.97 5.97 3.44
C LEU A 169 8.19 5.81 2.53
N LYS A 170 8.23 4.67 1.84
CA LYS A 170 9.29 4.30 0.91
C LYS A 170 8.80 4.29 -0.52
N GLU A 171 7.56 3.88 -0.71
CA GLU A 171 6.98 3.68 -2.03
C GLU A 171 5.59 4.29 -2.11
N PHE A 172 5.40 5.18 -3.07
CA PHE A 172 4.09 5.70 -3.44
C PHE A 172 3.83 5.40 -4.91
N TYR A 173 2.74 4.68 -5.17
CA TYR A 173 2.28 4.39 -6.53
C TYR A 173 0.90 5.01 -6.73
N SER A 174 0.75 5.68 -7.85
CA SER A 174 -0.49 6.26 -8.27
C SER A 174 -0.67 6.04 -9.76
N ASN A 175 -1.92 5.81 -10.16
CA ASN A 175 -2.29 5.75 -11.56
C ASN A 175 -3.60 6.49 -11.80
N TYR A 176 -3.65 7.29 -12.87
CA TYR A 176 -4.82 8.08 -13.26
C TYR A 176 -5.26 9.11 -12.21
N LEU A 177 -4.33 9.73 -11.48
CA LEU A 177 -4.64 10.88 -10.61
C LEU A 177 -4.58 12.19 -11.41
N MET A 178 -5.62 13.01 -11.42
CA MET A 178 -5.51 14.36 -11.95
C MET A 178 -4.90 15.28 -10.89
N LEU A 179 -3.59 15.51 -10.98
CA LEU A 179 -2.84 16.29 -10.00
C LEU A 179 -2.56 17.69 -10.52
N LYS A 180 -2.88 18.71 -9.71
CA LYS A 180 -2.38 20.08 -9.93
C LYS A 180 -1.11 20.35 -9.13
N LYS A 181 -1.02 19.75 -7.94
CA LYS A 181 0.07 19.95 -7.00
C LYS A 181 0.35 18.67 -6.22
N VAL A 182 1.59 18.48 -5.84
CA VAL A 182 2.02 17.44 -4.92
C VAL A 182 2.86 18.07 -3.81
N ASP A 183 2.48 17.83 -2.56
CA ASP A 183 3.29 18.15 -1.38
C ASP A 183 3.87 16.88 -0.77
N LEU A 184 5.19 16.71 -0.90
CA LEU A 184 5.98 15.57 -0.41
C LEU A 184 6.89 15.94 0.77
N LYS A 185 6.56 17.00 1.52
CA LYS A 185 7.35 17.41 2.69
C LYS A 185 7.43 16.31 3.74
N ASN A 186 8.60 16.21 4.38
CA ASN A 186 8.88 15.27 5.47
C ASN A 186 8.70 13.79 5.06
N LEU A 187 9.08 13.44 3.83
CA LEU A 187 9.17 12.06 3.35
C LEU A 187 10.63 11.61 3.14
N PRO A 188 11.49 11.63 4.18
CA PRO A 188 12.94 11.44 4.04
C PRO A 188 13.35 10.04 3.55
N ARG A 189 12.41 9.10 3.51
CA ARG A 189 12.64 7.70 3.13
C ARG A 189 11.99 7.34 1.79
N LEU A 190 11.33 8.29 1.10
CA LEU A 190 10.66 8.01 -0.17
C LEU A 190 11.71 7.72 -1.24
N LYS A 191 11.71 6.48 -1.74
CA LYS A 191 12.62 5.98 -2.78
C LYS A 191 11.93 5.84 -4.12
N THR A 192 10.64 5.48 -4.11
CA THR A 192 9.87 5.23 -5.32
C THR A 192 8.63 6.10 -5.35
N LEU A 193 8.50 6.89 -6.40
CA LEU A 193 7.35 7.72 -6.71
C LEU A 193 6.89 7.37 -8.12
N ASP A 194 5.73 6.74 -8.25
CA ASP A 194 5.12 6.43 -9.55
C ASP A 194 3.81 7.21 -9.69
N LEU A 195 3.78 8.15 -10.63
CA LEU A 195 2.66 9.04 -10.97
C LEU A 195 2.25 8.84 -12.43
N LYS A 196 2.25 7.60 -12.92
CA LYS A 196 1.80 7.27 -14.28
C LYS A 196 0.41 7.79 -14.57
N ASN A 197 0.23 8.30 -15.78
CA ASN A 197 -1.04 8.84 -16.28
C ASN A 197 -1.60 9.98 -15.40
N ALA A 198 -0.76 10.68 -14.62
CA ALA A 198 -1.22 11.74 -13.73
C ALA A 198 -1.31 13.13 -14.39
N ARG A 199 -1.17 13.22 -15.73
CA ARG A 199 -1.19 14.46 -16.52
C ARG A 199 -0.29 15.57 -15.96
N ILE A 200 0.90 15.19 -15.53
CA ILE A 200 1.85 16.11 -14.88
C ILE A 200 2.63 16.92 -15.92
N GLY A 201 2.97 18.17 -15.61
CA GLY A 201 3.84 19.04 -16.41
C GLY A 201 5.16 19.39 -15.71
N ASP A 202 6.01 20.18 -16.37
CA ASP A 202 7.37 20.53 -15.90
C ASP A 202 7.39 21.19 -14.51
N GLU A 203 6.31 21.91 -14.15
CA GLU A 203 6.14 22.56 -12.85
C GLU A 203 6.07 21.55 -11.69
N LEU A 204 5.58 20.34 -11.96
CA LEU A 204 5.44 19.32 -10.91
C LEU A 204 6.80 18.72 -10.53
N ILE A 205 7.79 18.77 -11.42
CA ILE A 205 9.16 18.30 -11.13
C ILE A 205 9.81 19.18 -10.06
N ASP A 206 9.58 20.49 -10.08
CA ASP A 206 10.10 21.40 -9.05
C ASP A 206 9.56 21.07 -7.66
N GLN A 207 8.32 20.56 -7.59
CA GLN A 207 7.66 20.17 -6.36
C GLN A 207 8.24 18.88 -5.73
N LEU A 208 9.09 18.15 -6.47
CA LEU A 208 9.80 16.97 -5.96
C LEU A 208 11.08 17.32 -5.18
N SER A 209 11.45 18.60 -5.11
CA SER A 209 12.63 19.08 -4.36
C SER A 209 12.75 18.53 -2.93
N PRO A 210 11.66 18.39 -2.13
CA PRO A 210 11.73 17.85 -0.77
C PRO A 210 12.23 16.39 -0.68
N VAL A 211 12.12 15.61 -1.76
CA VAL A 211 12.55 14.19 -1.81
C VAL A 211 13.78 13.96 -2.70
N SER A 212 14.40 15.04 -3.18
CA SER A 212 15.60 15.00 -4.05
C SER A 212 16.78 14.18 -3.49
N GLY A 213 16.91 14.13 -2.16
CA GLY A 213 17.98 13.40 -1.46
C GLY A 213 17.68 11.92 -1.17
N SER A 214 16.49 11.41 -1.48
CA SER A 214 16.07 10.04 -1.19
C SER A 214 15.50 9.29 -2.39
N LEU A 215 14.92 10.00 -3.36
CA LEU A 215 14.21 9.42 -4.49
C LEU A 215 15.18 8.76 -5.48
N THR A 216 14.98 7.47 -5.75
CA THR A 216 15.81 6.68 -6.67
C THR A 216 15.06 6.23 -7.91
N SER A 217 13.72 6.14 -7.85
CA SER A 217 12.86 5.74 -8.96
C SER A 217 11.67 6.67 -9.13
N LEU A 218 11.54 7.26 -10.31
CA LEU A 218 10.45 8.17 -10.69
C LEU A 218 9.68 7.62 -11.90
N GLY A 219 8.42 7.25 -11.69
CA GLY A 219 7.51 6.87 -12.76
C GLY A 219 6.65 8.05 -13.19
N ILE A 220 6.82 8.55 -14.40
CA ILE A 220 6.07 9.71 -14.92
C ILE A 220 5.63 9.46 -16.37
N ALA A 221 5.36 8.20 -16.69
CA ALA A 221 4.92 7.78 -18.00
C ALA A 221 3.55 8.41 -18.32
N ASN A 222 3.32 8.73 -19.60
CA ASN A 222 2.14 9.43 -20.08
C ASN A 222 1.91 10.77 -19.36
N SER A 223 2.95 11.60 -19.35
CA SER A 223 2.96 12.95 -18.81
C SER A 223 3.08 14.01 -19.91
N ASN A 224 3.09 15.28 -19.51
CA ASN A 224 3.32 16.44 -20.37
C ASN A 224 4.67 17.11 -20.11
N ILE A 225 5.69 16.29 -19.84
CA ILE A 225 7.06 16.75 -19.58
C ILE A 225 7.77 17.12 -20.88
N SER A 226 8.39 18.30 -20.91
CA SER A 226 9.19 18.81 -22.03
C SER A 226 10.69 18.65 -21.81
N ASP A 227 11.50 19.08 -22.79
CA ASP A 227 12.97 19.13 -22.64
C ASP A 227 13.41 19.99 -21.44
N GLU A 228 12.68 21.06 -21.12
CA GLU A 228 12.96 21.88 -19.93
C GLU A 228 12.64 21.11 -18.64
N GLY A 229 11.56 20.34 -18.62
CA GLY A 229 11.26 19.43 -17.52
C GLY A 229 12.31 18.34 -17.33
N LEU A 230 12.87 17.80 -18.42
CA LEU A 230 13.97 16.83 -18.34
C LEU A 230 15.21 17.43 -17.67
N LYS A 231 15.58 18.68 -18.00
CA LYS A 231 16.72 19.36 -17.33
C LYS A 231 16.54 19.45 -15.83
N LYS A 232 15.31 19.66 -15.35
CA LYS A 232 15.01 19.76 -13.91
C LYS A 232 15.25 18.44 -13.16
N LEU A 233 15.31 17.29 -13.85
CA LEU A 233 15.62 16.01 -13.21
C LEU A 233 17.01 16.00 -12.55
N HIS A 234 17.95 16.84 -12.99
CA HIS A 234 19.28 17.00 -12.36
C HIS A 234 19.23 17.38 -10.87
N HIS A 235 18.13 17.97 -10.40
CA HIS A 235 17.94 18.25 -8.98
C HIS A 235 17.70 16.98 -8.14
N LEU A 236 17.24 15.89 -8.75
CA LEU A 236 16.99 14.60 -8.10
C LEU A 236 18.29 13.77 -8.09
N THR A 237 19.27 14.22 -7.32
CA THR A 237 20.67 13.73 -7.37
C THR A 237 20.86 12.22 -7.15
N LYS A 238 19.89 11.52 -6.53
CA LYS A 238 19.93 10.06 -6.34
C LYS A 238 19.06 9.27 -7.32
N LEU A 239 18.49 9.93 -8.33
CA LEU A 239 17.60 9.30 -9.28
C LEU A 239 18.38 8.37 -10.23
N GLU A 240 18.08 7.09 -10.12
CA GLU A 240 18.69 6.01 -10.91
C GLU A 240 17.76 5.58 -12.06
N PHE A 241 16.45 5.64 -11.83
CA PHE A 241 15.42 5.17 -12.76
C PHE A 241 14.36 6.25 -13.02
N VAL A 242 14.10 6.54 -14.30
CA VAL A 242 12.96 7.37 -14.73
C VAL A 242 12.14 6.69 -15.82
N ASP A 243 10.82 6.60 -15.66
CA ASP A 243 9.89 6.10 -16.68
C ASP A 243 9.21 7.27 -17.39
N LEU A 244 9.54 7.49 -18.66
CA LEU A 244 9.04 8.55 -19.53
C LEU A 244 8.27 7.99 -20.75
N ARG A 245 7.88 6.70 -20.69
CA ARG A 245 7.16 6.06 -21.79
C ARG A 245 5.83 6.75 -22.04
N PHE A 246 5.39 6.75 -23.30
CA PHE A 246 4.09 7.30 -23.70
C PHE A 246 3.89 8.80 -23.42
N THR A 247 4.95 9.54 -23.07
CA THR A 247 4.89 11.00 -22.89
C THR A 247 4.82 11.67 -24.27
N ARG A 248 3.60 11.89 -24.75
CA ARG A 248 3.31 12.48 -26.06
C ARG A 248 2.29 13.61 -25.92
N SER A 249 2.41 14.61 -26.79
CA SER A 249 1.45 15.70 -26.89
C SER A 249 0.09 15.14 -27.27
N SER A 250 -0.95 15.48 -26.50
CA SER A 250 -2.32 15.10 -26.86
C SER A 250 -2.82 15.77 -28.13
N ALA A 251 -2.25 16.93 -28.51
CA ALA A 251 -2.66 17.68 -29.70
C ALA A 251 -2.04 17.13 -31.00
N THR A 252 -0.77 16.72 -30.95
CA THR A 252 -0.02 16.33 -32.16
C THR A 252 0.35 14.84 -32.20
N GLY A 253 0.27 14.12 -31.08
CA GLY A 253 0.73 12.74 -30.95
C GLY A 253 2.25 12.58 -30.97
N HIS A 254 3.01 13.65 -31.20
CA HIS A 254 4.47 13.64 -31.13
C HIS A 254 4.97 13.62 -29.68
N PRO A 255 6.18 13.10 -29.40
CA PRO A 255 6.82 13.22 -28.10
C PRO A 255 6.82 14.67 -27.60
N ASN A 256 6.59 14.88 -26.30
CA ASN A 256 6.67 16.21 -25.69
C ASN A 256 8.12 16.69 -25.47
N PHE A 257 9.06 15.76 -25.55
CA PHE A 257 10.50 16.01 -25.44
C PHE A 257 11.23 15.38 -26.64
N THR A 258 12.36 15.96 -27.00
CA THR A 258 13.20 15.55 -28.11
C THR A 258 14.22 14.50 -27.67
N TRP A 259 14.89 13.86 -28.62
CA TRP A 259 15.96 12.93 -28.28
C TRP A 259 17.20 13.70 -27.77
N GLU A 260 17.42 14.92 -28.25
CA GLU A 260 18.42 15.86 -27.72
C GLU A 260 18.14 16.25 -26.27
N GLY A 261 16.86 16.42 -25.90
CA GLY A 261 16.45 16.61 -24.50
C GLY A 261 16.85 15.43 -23.62
N VAL A 262 16.68 14.20 -24.12
CA VAL A 262 17.13 13.00 -23.40
C VAL A 262 18.66 12.95 -23.28
N THR A 263 19.41 13.33 -24.31
CA THR A 263 20.87 13.26 -24.25
C THR A 263 21.46 14.29 -23.28
N GLN A 264 20.74 15.37 -22.94
CA GLN A 264 21.13 16.28 -21.86
C GLN A 264 21.16 15.62 -20.47
N LEU A 265 20.43 14.51 -20.27
CA LEU A 265 20.48 13.74 -19.03
C LEU A 265 21.81 12.98 -18.87
N LYS A 266 22.69 12.95 -19.88
CA LYS A 266 24.01 12.31 -19.79
C LYS A 266 24.91 12.89 -18.70
N SER A 267 24.66 14.14 -18.28
CA SER A 267 25.36 14.77 -17.16
C SER A 267 24.76 14.42 -15.79
N HIS A 268 23.63 13.70 -15.73
CA HIS A 268 22.99 13.37 -14.47
C HIS A 268 23.90 12.43 -13.67
N PRO A 269 24.10 12.65 -12.36
CA PRO A 269 25.13 11.95 -11.59
C PRO A 269 24.89 10.44 -11.48
N THR A 270 23.64 10.02 -11.36
CA THR A 270 23.26 8.64 -10.98
C THR A 270 22.28 7.96 -11.95
N LEU A 271 21.81 8.66 -13.00
CA LEU A 271 20.74 8.13 -13.84
C LEU A 271 21.29 7.11 -14.83
N GLU A 272 20.71 5.91 -14.80
CA GLU A 272 21.11 4.80 -15.67
C GLU A 272 19.94 4.30 -16.51
N ASN A 273 18.74 4.30 -15.96
CA ASN A 273 17.57 3.72 -16.61
C ASN A 273 16.57 4.81 -17.00
N VAL A 274 16.42 5.01 -18.31
CA VAL A 274 15.58 6.07 -18.89
C VAL A 274 14.55 5.41 -19.81
N GLY A 275 13.40 5.05 -19.26
CA GLY A 275 12.33 4.35 -19.97
C GLY A 275 11.69 5.23 -21.06
N ILE A 276 12.11 5.06 -22.32
CA ILE A 276 11.63 5.86 -23.47
C ILE A 276 11.25 5.02 -24.69
N SER A 277 11.37 3.69 -24.58
CA SER A 277 11.11 2.74 -25.68
C SER A 277 9.75 2.85 -26.37
N SER A 278 8.72 3.39 -25.70
CA SER A 278 7.38 3.61 -26.27
C SER A 278 7.17 5.04 -26.80
N THR A 279 8.12 5.93 -26.55
CA THR A 279 8.08 7.35 -26.94
C THR A 279 8.77 7.58 -28.28
N PHE A 280 9.88 6.88 -28.54
CA PHE A 280 10.64 7.00 -29.78
C PHE A 280 10.63 5.71 -30.61
N ASP A 281 10.83 5.86 -31.91
CA ASP A 281 11.05 4.73 -32.82
C ASP A 281 12.44 4.10 -32.66
N ALA A 282 12.66 2.98 -33.34
CA ALA A 282 13.91 2.24 -33.25
C ALA A 282 15.13 3.01 -33.78
N GLU A 283 14.96 3.95 -34.71
CA GLU A 283 16.08 4.72 -35.27
C GLU A 283 16.58 5.75 -34.26
N ILE A 284 15.65 6.49 -33.65
CA ILE A 284 15.97 7.47 -32.61
C ILE A 284 16.54 6.78 -31.37
N LEU A 285 15.99 5.62 -30.97
CA LEU A 285 16.54 4.85 -29.85
C LEU A 285 17.98 4.40 -30.11
N LYS A 286 18.34 4.07 -31.35
CA LYS A 286 19.73 3.78 -31.73
C LYS A 286 20.62 5.01 -31.61
N LYS A 287 20.14 6.20 -32.05
CA LYS A 287 20.87 7.48 -31.90
C LYS A 287 21.15 7.80 -30.42
N ILE A 288 20.13 7.70 -29.57
CA ILE A 288 20.28 7.93 -28.12
C ILE A 288 21.26 6.92 -27.53
N LYS A 289 21.19 5.64 -27.90
CA LYS A 289 22.10 4.61 -27.40
C LYS A 289 23.55 4.84 -27.86
N ALA A 290 23.76 5.42 -29.04
CA ALA A 290 25.08 5.79 -29.53
C ALA A 290 25.67 6.99 -28.77
N GLU A 291 24.86 8.02 -28.48
CA GLU A 291 25.32 9.21 -27.76
C GLU A 291 25.44 8.99 -26.25
N VAL A 292 24.55 8.19 -25.65
CA VAL A 292 24.54 7.90 -24.22
C VAL A 292 24.48 6.37 -23.98
N PRO A 293 25.60 5.64 -24.22
CA PRO A 293 25.63 4.18 -24.14
C PRO A 293 25.27 3.61 -22.77
N ARG A 294 25.48 4.38 -21.69
CA ARG A 294 25.12 3.96 -20.32
C ARG A 294 23.62 3.79 -20.13
N PHE A 295 22.78 4.49 -20.90
CA PHE A 295 21.34 4.46 -20.68
C PHE A 295 20.72 3.12 -21.10
N VAL A 296 19.93 2.57 -20.18
CA VAL A 296 18.98 1.50 -20.48
C VAL A 296 17.65 2.18 -20.87
N THR A 297 17.29 2.07 -22.15
CA THR A 297 16.14 2.80 -22.72
C THR A 297 14.80 2.05 -22.61
N ARG A 298 14.88 0.76 -22.24
CA ARG A 298 13.72 -0.07 -21.90
C ARG A 298 13.43 0.08 -20.42
N TRP A 299 12.15 0.19 -20.10
CA TRP A 299 11.72 0.18 -18.70
C TRP A 299 11.42 -1.25 -18.28
N ASP A 300 12.34 -1.85 -17.54
CA ASP A 300 12.04 -3.03 -16.73
C ASP A 300 11.59 -2.51 -15.37
N ALA A 301 10.28 -2.44 -15.16
CA ALA A 301 9.74 -1.97 -13.89
C ALA A 301 10.37 -2.78 -12.74
N PRO A 302 10.79 -2.14 -11.63
CA PRO A 302 11.05 -2.89 -10.41
C PRO A 302 9.86 -3.81 -10.17
N VAL A 303 10.13 -5.12 -10.02
CA VAL A 303 9.06 -6.12 -9.87
C VAL A 303 8.14 -5.66 -8.75
N ARG A 304 6.91 -5.28 -9.10
CA ARG A 304 5.93 -4.77 -8.14
C ARG A 304 5.81 -5.77 -6.99
N PRO A 305 5.74 -5.35 -5.72
CA PRO A 305 5.59 -6.27 -4.59
C PRO A 305 4.47 -7.30 -4.75
N GLU A 306 3.36 -6.95 -5.40
CA GLU A 306 2.27 -7.89 -5.73
C GLU A 306 2.63 -8.90 -6.82
N GLU A 307 3.43 -8.51 -7.81
CA GLU A 307 3.98 -9.41 -8.82
C GLU A 307 4.98 -10.37 -8.17
N ARG A 308 5.75 -9.88 -7.19
CA ARG A 308 6.64 -10.69 -6.35
C ARG A 308 5.84 -11.68 -5.49
N GLU A 309 4.79 -11.23 -4.82
CA GLU A 309 3.89 -12.09 -4.04
C GLU A 309 3.15 -13.10 -4.93
N ARG A 310 2.64 -12.72 -6.10
CA ARG A 310 2.06 -13.65 -7.07
C ARG A 310 3.06 -14.70 -7.54
N ARG A 311 4.28 -14.29 -7.88
CA ARG A 311 5.35 -15.22 -8.28
C ARG A 311 5.72 -16.18 -7.15
N ILE A 312 5.74 -15.72 -5.89
CA ILE A 312 5.95 -16.59 -4.73
C ILE A 312 4.79 -17.58 -4.60
N LEU A 313 3.55 -17.12 -4.69
CA LEU A 313 2.36 -17.97 -4.61
C LEU A 313 2.26 -18.98 -5.78
N GLU A 314 2.67 -18.60 -6.99
CA GLU A 314 2.76 -19.50 -8.16
C GLU A 314 3.85 -20.57 -8.00
N VAL A 315 5.00 -20.20 -7.42
CA VAL A 315 6.06 -21.17 -7.11
C VAL A 315 5.61 -22.14 -6.01
N GLU A 316 4.92 -21.64 -4.98
CA GLU A 316 4.36 -22.46 -3.90
C GLU A 316 3.20 -23.37 -4.37
N SER A 317 2.36 -22.93 -5.31
CA SER A 317 1.30 -23.76 -5.89
C SER A 317 1.85 -24.84 -6.82
N ASN A 318 2.85 -24.52 -7.65
CA ASN A 318 3.50 -25.47 -8.54
C ASN A 318 4.26 -26.55 -7.75
N HIS A 319 4.93 -26.20 -6.64
CA HIS A 319 5.56 -27.19 -5.76
C HIS A 319 4.57 -28.07 -4.98
N LYS A 320 3.31 -27.65 -4.82
CA LYS A 320 2.23 -28.51 -4.29
C LYS A 320 1.67 -29.46 -5.34
N LEU A 321 1.62 -29.04 -6.61
CA LEU A 321 1.16 -29.88 -7.72
C LEU A 321 2.19 -30.96 -8.11
N GLU A 322 3.48 -30.71 -7.92
CA GLU A 322 4.56 -31.69 -8.15
C GLU A 322 4.71 -32.73 -7.01
N ARG A 323 4.00 -32.56 -5.89
CA ARG A 323 4.05 -33.46 -4.72
C ARG A 323 2.78 -34.32 -4.54
N ASN A 324 1.82 -34.22 -5.45
CA ASN A 324 0.62 -35.06 -5.52
C ASN A 324 0.66 -35.95 -6.76
#